data_AF-A0A4V0YI07-F1
#
_entry.id   AF-A0A4V0YI07-F1
#
_cell.length_a   1.000
_cell.length_b   1.000
_cell.length_c   1.000
_cell.angle_alpha   90.00
_cell.angle_beta   90.00
_cell.angle_gamma   90.00
#
_symmetry.space_group_name_H-M   'P 1'
#
loop_
_entity.id
_entity.type
_entity.pdbx_description
1 polymer ?
#
loop_
_entity_poly.entity_id
_entity_poly.type
_entity_poly.pdbx_seq_one_letter_code
_entity_poly.pdbx_strand_id
1 'polypeptide(L)' 'MKEQRVANPEKIVAVGLLTQRDLEMLGAGFRRAIPLTDVSEFEDLLAAIDEAEQRAGERD' A
#
# COMPACT_ATOMS: atom_id res chain seq x y z
N MET A 1 -21.61 19.38 -27.37
CA MET A 1 -21.87 18.16 -26.57
C MET A 1 -20.65 17.94 -25.68
N LYS A 2 -20.86 17.73 -24.37
CA LYS A 2 -19.78 17.76 -23.37
C LYS A 2 -18.90 16.51 -23.49
N GLU A 3 -17.60 16.72 -23.49
CA GLU A 3 -16.56 15.70 -23.47
C GLU A 3 -16.86 14.63 -22.42
N GLN A 4 -16.95 13.39 -22.88
CA GLN A 4 -17.18 12.23 -22.04
C GLN A 4 -15.92 11.96 -21.23
N ARG A 5 -15.93 12.35 -19.95
CA ARG A 5 -14.86 12.03 -19.00
C ARG A 5 -14.84 10.50 -18.86
N VAL A 6 -13.91 9.85 -19.55
CA VAL A 6 -13.68 8.40 -19.45
C VAL A 6 -13.46 8.10 -17.97
N ALA A 7 -14.32 7.27 -17.39
CA ALA A 7 -14.19 6.84 -16.01
C ALA A 7 -12.83 6.15 -15.83
N ASN A 8 -12.07 6.66 -14.84
CA ASN A 8 -10.66 6.42 -14.58
C ASN A 8 -10.33 4.92 -14.53
N PRO A 9 -9.38 4.39 -15.34
CA PRO A 9 -9.08 2.97 -15.34
C PRO A 9 -8.33 2.63 -14.04
N GLU A 10 -9.00 1.91 -13.14
CA GLU A 10 -8.44 1.27 -11.94
C GLU A 10 -7.78 2.23 -10.94
N LYS A 11 -8.61 2.87 -10.11
CA LYS A 11 -8.13 3.67 -8.97
C LYS A 11 -7.36 2.80 -7.99
N ILE A 12 -6.11 3.15 -7.70
CA ILE A 12 -5.35 2.58 -6.58
C ILE A 12 -6.09 2.95 -5.29
N VAL A 13 -6.61 1.95 -4.58
CA VAL A 13 -7.32 2.13 -3.30
C VAL A 13 -6.44 1.77 -2.10
N ALA A 14 -5.31 1.10 -2.33
CA ALA A 14 -4.38 0.68 -1.29
C ALA A 14 -2.95 0.55 -1.85
N VAL A 15 -1.98 0.89 -1.00
CA VAL A 15 -0.56 0.58 -1.17
C VAL A 15 -0.15 -0.18 0.08
N GLY A 16 0.37 -1.40 -0.09
CA GLY A 16 0.90 -2.21 1.01
C GLY A 16 2.42 -2.27 0.91
N LEU A 17 3.11 -2.00 2.02
CA LEU A 17 4.53 -2.30 2.17
C LEU A 17 4.62 -3.73 2.70
N LEU A 18 5.08 -4.63 1.84
CA LEU A 18 4.99 -6.07 2.06
C LEU A 18 6.40 -6.66 1.96
N THR A 19 6.71 -7.61 2.85
CA THR A 19 7.90 -8.43 2.66
C THR A 19 7.67 -9.45 1.53
N GLN A 20 8.75 -10.05 1.05
CA GLN A 20 8.68 -11.12 0.04
C GLN A 20 7.78 -12.28 0.52
N ARG A 21 7.83 -12.62 1.80
CA ARG A 21 6.98 -13.66 2.40
C ARG A 21 5.50 -13.27 2.39
N ASP A 22 5.18 -12.01 2.68
CA ASP A 22 3.79 -11.53 2.66
C ASP A 22 3.22 -11.58 1.25
N LEU A 23 4.02 -11.20 0.25
CA LEU A 23 3.65 -11.27 -1.16
C LEU A 23 3.37 -12.73 -1.60
N GLU A 24 4.20 -13.68 -1.15
CA GLU A 24 4.01 -15.11 -1.42
C GLU A 24 2.72 -15.66 -0.79
N MET A 25 2.40 -15.24 0.44
CA MET A 25 1.16 -15.63 1.12
C MET A 25 -0.09 -15.05 0.46
N LEU A 26 -0.01 -13.85 -0.12
CA LEU A 26 -1.10 -13.20 -0.84
C LEU A 26 -1.43 -13.88 -2.19
N GLY A 27 -0.51 -14.70 -2.70
CA GLY A 27 -0.73 -15.54 -3.89
C GLY A 27 -0.74 -14.78 -5.23
N ALA A 28 -1.14 -15.49 -6.30
CA ALA A 28 -1.02 -15.02 -7.69
C ALA A 28 -1.99 -13.89 -8.10
N GLY A 29 -2.78 -13.35 -7.16
CA GLY A 29 -3.74 -12.28 -7.43
C GLY A 29 -3.09 -10.91 -7.73
N PHE A 30 -1.83 -10.73 -7.33
CA PHE A 30 -1.09 -9.49 -7.56
C PHE A 30 -0.46 -9.50 -8.96
N ARG A 31 -1.01 -8.66 -9.85
CA ARG A 31 -0.51 -8.53 -11.23
C ARG A 31 0.74 -7.66 -11.35
N ARG A 32 1.02 -6.83 -10.34
CA ARG A 32 2.15 -5.88 -10.33
C ARG A 32 2.68 -5.74 -8.91
N ALA A 33 3.93 -6.13 -8.71
CA ALA A 33 4.71 -5.82 -7.53
C ALA A 33 5.98 -5.10 -8.00
N ILE A 34 6.29 -3.95 -7.39
CA ILE A 34 7.49 -3.19 -7.69
C ILE A 34 8.37 -3.29 -6.44
N PRO A 35 9.52 -3.98 -6.50
CA PRO A 35 10.40 -4.06 -5.35
C PRO A 35 11.00 -2.68 -5.09
N LEU A 36 10.85 -2.18 -3.87
CA LEU A 36 11.57 -1.02 -3.39
C LEU A 36 12.91 -1.51 -2.82
N THR A 37 14.01 -1.09 -3.44
CA THR A 37 15.37 -1.45 -3.00
C THR A 37 15.92 -0.50 -1.96
N ASP A 38 15.36 0.71 -1.91
CA ASP A 38 15.64 1.73 -0.91
C ASP A 38 14.28 2.24 -0.41
N VAL A 39 14.13 2.28 0.92
CA VAL A 39 12.91 2.71 1.60
C VAL A 39 13.15 3.89 2.53
N SER A 40 14.36 4.48 2.48
CA SER A 40 14.74 5.63 3.32
C SER A 40 13.77 6.81 3.16
N GLU A 41 13.25 7.04 1.96
CA GLU A 41 12.25 8.09 1.69
C GLU A 41 10.87 7.83 2.33
N PHE A 42 10.61 6.61 2.79
CA PHE A 42 9.36 6.20 3.42
C PHE A 42 9.48 6.00 4.94
N GLU A 43 10.64 6.25 5.56
CA GLU A 43 10.86 6.03 6.99
C GLU A 43 9.86 6.79 7.87
N ASP A 44 9.61 8.07 7.56
CA ASP A 44 8.64 8.88 8.30
C ASP A 44 7.20 8.35 8.16
N LEU A 45 6.85 7.84 6.96
CA LEU A 45 5.54 7.24 6.71
C LEU A 45 5.37 5.92 7.48
N LEU A 46 6.40 5.08 7.46
CA LEU A 46 6.43 3.82 8.21
C LEU A 46 6.29 4.08 9.71
N ALA A 47 7.05 5.03 10.25
CA ALA A 47 6.96 5.41 11.66
C ALA A 47 5.55 5.91 12.04
N ALA A 48 4.92 6.72 11.19
CA ALA A 48 3.57 7.20 11.42
C ALA A 48 2.51 6.07 11.41
N ILE A 49 2.71 5.03 10.58
CA ILE A 49 1.87 3.83 10.55
C ILE A 49 2.07 3.03 11.85
N ASP A 50 3.31 2.77 12.26
CA ASP A 50 3.63 2.04 13.48
C ASP A 50 3.02 2.72 14.73
N GLU A 51 3.13 4.04 14.82
CA GLU A 51 2.49 4.80 15.89
C GLU A 51 0.96 4.70 15.87
N ALA A 52 0.35 4.68 14.68
CA ALA A 52 -1.09 4.53 14.56
C ALA A 52 -1.56 3.14 14.99
N GLU A 53 -0.81 2.09 14.64
CA GLU A 53 -1.08 0.72 15.09
C GLU A 53 -0.93 0.58 16.60
N GLN A 54 0.12 1.16 17.19
CA GLN A 54 0.30 1.18 18.66
C GLN A 54 -0.90 1.83 19.36
N ARG A 55 -1.31 3.03 18.91
CA ARG A 55 -2.49 3.72 19.46
C ARG A 55 -3.80 2.95 19.26
N ALA A 56 -3.89 2.11 18.23
CA ALA A 56 -5.05 1.28 17.98
C ALA A 56 -5.07 0.06 18.91
N GLY A 57 -3.93 -0.61 19.10
CA GLY A 57 -3.80 -1.77 20.01
C GLY A 57 -3.87 -1.41 21.49
N GLU A 58 -3.56 -0.17 21.87
CA GLU A 58 -3.75 0.34 23.24
C GLU A 58 -5.22 0.56 23.65
N ARG A 59 -6.15 0.52 22.67
CA ARG A 59 -7.59 0.77 22.89
C ARG A 59 -8.41 -0.50 23.11
N ASP A 60 -7.78 -1.67 23.06
CA ASP A 60 -8.39 -2.99 23.25
C ASP A 60 -8.20 -3.55 24.68
#